data_AF-A0A7J7NEZ7-F1
#
_entry.id   AF-A0A7J7NEZ7-F1
#
_cell.length_a   1.000
_cell.length_b   1.000
_cell.length_c   1.000
_cell.angle_alpha   90.00
_cell.angle_beta   90.00
_cell.angle_gamma   90.00
#
_symmetry.space_group_name_H-M   'P 1'
#
loop_
_entity.id
_entity.type
_entity.pdbx_description
1 polymer ?
#
loop_
_entity_poly.entity_id
_entity_poly.type
_entity_poly.pdbx_seq_one_letter_code
_entity_poly.pdbx_strand_id
1 'polypeptide(L)'
;GFLHSNFSVTTRRFCSRSGGGEVVTMADKKVSATFEKLQNPDDESYLSQSEAAEIDEIMMGSLGFSVDQLMESAGLSVAAAIAEVYKPTEYSRVLAICGPGNNGGDGLVAARYLYHFGYKPFVCYPKRIPKTLYTGLVNQLESLSIPFLSVEDLRQDLSNDFDIVVDAMFGFSFHGTPRPPFAELIEKLICLHSYDQATQKSPVIVSIDIPSGWNVEEGDIGGEGIKPDMLVSLTAPKLCAKTFCGPHHFLGGRFVPPLIAEKFKLHLPPYPGISMCVRIGKPPQVEISSLRENYISSEFLEDHLEADPLNQFRKWFDDALVADLHEPNAMALSTADKGGKPSSRIVLLKGVDNEGFIWYTNYESRKAHELSQNPCASLLFYWAVLNREVNHSDVNHPLMIVSHHLWFIYIYAILIQVK
;
A
#
# COMPACT_ATOMS: atom_id res chain seq x y z
N GLY A 1 35.46 13.18 -20.07
CA GLY A 1 35.60 11.71 -20.21
C GLY A 1 35.08 11.08 -18.95
N PHE A 2 33.86 10.55 -18.99
CA PHE A 2 33.25 9.86 -17.86
C PHE A 2 33.77 8.42 -17.84
N LEU A 3 34.53 8.07 -16.81
CA LEU A 3 34.91 6.70 -16.52
C LEU A 3 33.71 5.98 -15.92
N HIS A 4 33.16 5.00 -16.64
CA HIS A 4 32.24 4.01 -16.10
C HIS A 4 32.94 3.20 -15.00
N SER A 5 32.54 3.39 -13.75
CA SER A 5 32.82 2.44 -12.68
C SER A 5 31.77 1.34 -12.72
N ASN A 6 32.20 0.12 -13.04
CA ASN A 6 31.37 -1.07 -12.95
C ASN A 6 30.98 -1.32 -11.49
N PHE A 7 29.70 -1.14 -11.15
CA PHE A 7 29.14 -1.64 -9.90
C PHE A 7 28.96 -3.16 -10.00
N SER A 8 29.69 -3.90 -9.18
CA SER A 8 29.46 -5.34 -8.99
C SER A 8 28.50 -5.53 -7.83
N VAL A 9 27.27 -5.95 -8.11
CA VAL A 9 26.36 -6.52 -7.11
C VAL A 9 26.77 -7.98 -6.91
N THR A 10 27.42 -8.30 -5.79
CA THR A 10 27.73 -9.68 -5.43
C THR A 10 26.72 -10.18 -4.40
N THR A 11 25.72 -10.94 -4.84
CA THR A 11 24.85 -11.73 -3.96
C THR A 11 25.63 -12.96 -3.47
N ARG A 12 26.08 -12.96 -2.21
CA ARG A 12 26.64 -14.18 -1.58
C ARG A 12 25.54 -14.90 -0.80
N ARG A 13 25.16 -16.10 -1.26
CA ARG A 13 24.49 -17.11 -0.42
C ARG A 13 25.45 -17.52 0.70
N PHE A 14 25.00 -17.52 1.94
CA PHE A 14 25.71 -18.15 3.04
C PHE A 14 25.73 -19.67 2.80
N CYS A 15 26.86 -20.20 2.33
CA CYS A 15 27.13 -21.64 2.35
C CYS A 15 28.03 -21.94 3.55
N SER A 16 27.46 -22.50 4.62
CA SER A 16 28.24 -23.25 5.60
C SER A 16 28.60 -24.61 4.98
N ARG A 17 29.86 -24.83 4.63
CA ARG A 17 30.38 -26.16 4.29
C ARG A 17 30.75 -26.90 5.57
N SER A 18 29.96 -27.90 5.94
CA SER A 18 30.44 -29.06 6.68
C SER A 18 29.44 -30.22 6.58
N GLY A 19 29.87 -31.33 5.96
CA GLY A 19 29.29 -32.67 6.13
C GLY A 19 28.03 -32.97 5.33
N GLY A 20 28.03 -34.09 4.60
CA GLY A 20 26.93 -34.50 3.73
C GLY A 20 25.64 -34.86 4.47
N GLY A 21 24.53 -34.55 3.82
CA GLY A 21 23.17 -34.86 4.24
C GLY A 21 22.20 -33.87 3.59
N GLU A 22 21.36 -34.34 2.67
CA GLU A 22 20.29 -33.54 2.08
C GLU A 22 19.35 -33.01 3.18
N VAL A 23 19.40 -31.69 3.42
CA VAL A 23 18.32 -30.97 4.11
C VAL A 23 17.99 -29.75 3.26
N VAL A 24 17.12 -29.96 2.27
CA VAL A 24 16.44 -28.88 1.57
C VAL A 24 15.42 -28.30 2.56
N THR A 25 15.69 -27.14 3.14
CA THR A 25 14.73 -26.50 4.04
C THR A 25 13.59 -25.87 3.23
N MET A 26 12.35 -26.05 3.68
CA MET A 26 11.13 -25.59 2.99
C MET A 26 11.03 -24.07 2.80
N ALA A 27 11.91 -23.27 3.44
CA ALA A 27 11.87 -21.81 3.40
C ALA A 27 12.36 -21.24 2.06
N ASP A 28 13.40 -21.82 1.45
CA ASP A 28 14.00 -21.31 0.21
C ASP A 28 13.08 -21.49 -1.02
N LYS A 29 12.26 -22.56 -1.03
CA LYS A 29 11.23 -22.75 -2.06
C LYS A 29 10.09 -21.76 -1.92
N LYS A 30 9.78 -21.32 -0.70
CA LYS A 30 8.64 -20.44 -0.43
C LYS A 30 8.90 -19.02 -0.90
N VAL A 31 10.12 -18.50 -0.69
CA VAL A 31 10.53 -17.16 -1.12
C VAL A 31 10.71 -17.07 -2.64
N SER A 32 11.30 -18.08 -3.27
CA SER A 32 11.46 -18.16 -4.73
C SER A 32 10.11 -18.23 -5.45
N ALA A 33 9.15 -19.01 -4.91
CA ALA A 33 7.81 -19.13 -5.48
C ALA A 33 6.94 -17.85 -5.33
N THR A 34 7.22 -17.00 -4.33
CA THR A 34 6.57 -15.68 -4.20
C THR A 34 7.04 -14.67 -5.24
N PHE A 35 8.31 -14.73 -5.66
CA PHE A 35 8.84 -13.81 -6.68
C PHE A 35 8.58 -14.28 -8.12
N GLU A 36 8.55 -15.60 -8.35
CA GLU A 36 8.20 -16.17 -9.67
C GLU A 36 6.71 -16.03 -10.04
N LYS A 37 5.87 -15.54 -9.12
CA LYS A 37 4.44 -15.25 -9.34
C LYS A 37 4.09 -13.76 -9.36
N LEU A 38 5.05 -12.88 -9.66
CA LEU A 38 4.69 -11.61 -10.30
C LEU A 38 4.21 -11.95 -11.71
N GLN A 39 2.91 -12.23 -11.83
CA GLN A 39 2.26 -12.56 -13.09
C GLN A 39 2.58 -11.48 -14.12
N ASN A 40 2.83 -11.93 -15.36
CA ASN A 40 2.97 -11.04 -16.49
C ASN A 40 1.65 -10.24 -16.61
N PRO A 41 1.67 -8.89 -16.60
CA PRO A 41 0.44 -8.09 -16.60
C PRO A 41 -0.47 -8.33 -17.81
N ASP A 42 0.04 -9.01 -18.84
CA ASP A 42 -0.68 -9.34 -20.08
C ASP A 42 -1.57 -10.60 -19.97
N ASP A 43 -1.61 -11.30 -18.82
CA ASP A 43 -2.32 -12.58 -18.67
C ASP A 43 -3.67 -12.47 -17.93
N GLU A 44 -4.12 -11.24 -17.61
CA GLU A 44 -5.40 -11.02 -16.93
C GLU A 44 -6.59 -11.18 -17.89
N SER A 45 -7.61 -11.96 -17.51
CA SER A 45 -8.83 -12.12 -18.31
C SER A 45 -9.74 -10.90 -18.20
N TYR A 46 -10.24 -10.41 -19.34
CA TYR A 46 -11.20 -9.30 -19.43
C TYR A 46 -12.53 -9.79 -20.01
N LEU A 47 -13.63 -9.40 -19.38
CA LEU A 47 -14.98 -9.81 -19.77
C LEU A 47 -15.63 -8.81 -20.73
N SER A 48 -16.29 -9.34 -21.76
CA SER A 48 -17.33 -8.60 -22.50
C SER A 48 -18.53 -8.28 -21.61
N GLN A 49 -19.39 -7.37 -22.07
CA GLN A 49 -20.63 -7.04 -21.35
C GLN A 49 -21.54 -8.28 -21.22
N SER A 50 -21.59 -9.11 -22.27
CA SER A 50 -22.39 -10.34 -22.28
C SER A 50 -21.87 -11.41 -21.33
N GLU A 51 -20.55 -11.62 -21.25
CA GLU A 51 -19.97 -12.61 -20.34
C GLU A 51 -20.16 -12.20 -18.88
N ALA A 52 -20.01 -10.91 -18.58
CA ALA A 52 -20.28 -10.38 -17.24
C ALA A 52 -21.74 -10.63 -16.83
N ALA A 53 -22.70 -10.39 -17.73
CA ALA A 53 -24.11 -10.65 -17.48
C ALA A 53 -24.40 -12.15 -17.30
N GLU A 54 -23.79 -13.03 -18.11
CA GLU A 54 -23.97 -14.48 -18.00
C GLU A 54 -23.40 -15.02 -16.67
N ILE A 55 -22.24 -14.53 -16.24
CA ILE A 55 -21.67 -14.90 -14.94
C ILE A 55 -22.63 -14.51 -13.81
N ASP A 56 -23.13 -13.27 -13.81
CA ASP A 56 -24.08 -12.79 -12.80
C ASP A 56 -25.35 -13.63 -12.76
N GLU A 57 -25.90 -13.99 -13.93
CA GLU A 57 -27.08 -14.85 -14.04
C GLU A 57 -26.83 -16.26 -13.45
N ILE A 58 -25.66 -16.85 -13.71
CA ILE A 58 -25.31 -18.19 -13.17
C ILE A 58 -25.08 -18.12 -11.65
N MET A 59 -24.34 -17.11 -11.19
CA MET A 59 -24.02 -16.92 -9.78
C MET A 59 -25.30 -16.76 -8.96
N MET A 60 -26.21 -15.88 -9.39
CA MET A 60 -27.47 -15.62 -8.69
C MET A 60 -28.56 -16.65 -8.95
N GLY A 61 -28.46 -17.39 -10.06
CA GLY A 61 -29.39 -18.44 -10.44
C GLY A 61 -28.95 -19.80 -9.91
N SER A 62 -28.24 -20.56 -10.74
CA SER A 62 -27.97 -21.98 -10.49
C SER A 62 -27.01 -22.24 -9.32
N LEU A 63 -26.16 -21.27 -8.97
CA LEU A 63 -25.24 -21.39 -7.83
C LEU A 63 -25.84 -20.87 -6.51
N GLY A 64 -26.98 -20.20 -6.57
CA GLY A 64 -27.77 -19.81 -5.38
C GLY A 64 -27.16 -18.70 -4.53
N PHE A 65 -26.22 -17.92 -5.07
CA PHE A 65 -25.80 -16.70 -4.38
C PHE A 65 -26.94 -15.69 -4.38
N SER A 66 -27.19 -15.09 -3.23
CA SER A 66 -28.14 -13.98 -3.15
C SER A 66 -27.46 -12.67 -3.56
N VAL A 67 -28.27 -11.71 -4.04
CA VAL A 67 -27.77 -10.39 -4.44
C VAL A 67 -27.07 -9.70 -3.28
N ASP A 68 -27.64 -9.80 -2.07
CA ASP A 68 -27.09 -9.24 -0.83
C ASP A 68 -25.73 -9.85 -0.48
N GLN A 69 -25.53 -11.16 -0.63
CA GLN A 69 -24.22 -11.77 -0.37
C GLN A 69 -23.13 -11.27 -1.31
N LEU A 70 -23.42 -11.20 -2.61
CA LEU A 70 -22.46 -10.72 -3.60
C LEU A 70 -22.17 -9.24 -3.42
N MET A 71 -23.20 -8.43 -3.20
CA MET A 71 -23.10 -6.99 -2.95
C MET A 71 -22.34 -6.65 -1.66
N GLU A 72 -22.58 -7.40 -0.58
CA GLU A 72 -21.85 -7.23 0.68
C GLU A 72 -20.35 -7.47 0.47
N SER A 73 -20.01 -8.56 -0.23
CA SER A 73 -18.62 -8.87 -0.53
C SER A 73 -18.00 -7.87 -1.51
N ALA A 74 -18.75 -7.39 -2.50
CA ALA A 74 -18.27 -6.42 -3.48
C ALA A 74 -17.97 -5.07 -2.83
N GLY A 75 -18.91 -4.52 -2.05
CA GLY A 75 -18.69 -3.26 -1.34
C GLY A 75 -17.58 -3.35 -0.29
N LEU A 76 -17.43 -4.50 0.40
CA LEU A 76 -16.26 -4.75 1.26
C LEU A 76 -14.95 -4.72 0.46
N SER A 77 -14.89 -5.36 -0.72
CA SER A 77 -13.72 -5.32 -1.59
C SER A 77 -13.37 -3.89 -2.02
N VAL A 78 -14.37 -3.08 -2.35
CA VAL A 78 -14.17 -1.66 -2.71
C VAL A 78 -13.62 -0.87 -1.53
N ALA A 79 -14.24 -0.97 -0.36
CA ALA A 79 -13.76 -0.28 0.84
C ALA A 79 -12.33 -0.73 1.21
N ALA A 80 -12.01 -2.02 1.08
CA ALA A 80 -10.68 -2.55 1.33
C ALA A 80 -9.64 -2.00 0.35
N ALA A 81 -9.95 -1.93 -0.95
CA ALA A 81 -9.06 -1.37 -1.96
C ALA A 81 -8.75 0.11 -1.69
N ILE A 82 -9.78 0.89 -1.30
CA ILE A 82 -9.62 2.28 -0.88
C ILE A 82 -8.69 2.37 0.34
N ALA A 83 -8.90 1.55 1.37
CA ALA A 83 -8.09 1.56 2.59
C ALA A 83 -6.65 1.07 2.41
N GLU A 84 -6.41 0.23 1.41
CA GLU A 84 -5.06 -0.20 1.05
C GLU A 84 -4.21 1.00 0.61
N VAL A 85 -4.80 1.93 -0.15
CA VAL A 85 -4.10 3.06 -0.76
C VAL A 85 -4.22 4.35 0.04
N TYR A 86 -5.44 4.78 0.33
CA TYR A 86 -5.73 6.13 0.79
C TYR A 86 -5.98 6.15 2.28
N LYS A 87 -4.96 6.38 3.11
CA LYS A 87 -5.12 6.27 4.57
C LYS A 87 -6.12 7.30 5.11
N PRO A 88 -7.00 6.93 6.07
CA PRO A 88 -8.03 7.83 6.60
C PRO A 88 -7.45 9.04 7.35
N THR A 89 -6.17 8.97 7.75
CA THR A 89 -5.40 10.10 8.31
C THR A 89 -5.14 11.21 7.29
N GLU A 90 -5.14 10.90 6.00
CA GLU A 90 -4.83 11.83 4.90
C GLU A 90 -6.00 12.06 3.93
N TYR A 91 -6.88 11.07 3.82
CA TYR A 91 -8.04 11.05 2.92
C TYR A 91 -9.28 10.67 3.73
N SER A 92 -9.71 11.55 4.62
CA SER A 92 -10.73 11.21 5.62
C SER A 92 -12.15 11.31 5.04
N ARG A 93 -12.44 12.33 4.23
CA ARG A 93 -13.79 12.70 3.79
C ARG A 93 -14.11 12.01 2.48
N VAL A 94 -15.13 11.16 2.47
CA VAL A 94 -15.49 10.36 1.30
C VAL A 94 -16.89 10.70 0.85
N LEU A 95 -17.09 11.01 -0.43
CA LEU A 95 -18.42 11.10 -1.04
C LEU A 95 -18.69 9.85 -1.88
N ALA A 96 -19.68 9.05 -1.52
CA ALA A 96 -20.17 7.95 -2.37
C ALA A 96 -21.38 8.40 -3.19
N ILE A 97 -21.24 8.46 -4.51
CA ILE A 97 -22.32 8.82 -5.44
C ILE A 97 -22.94 7.53 -5.98
N CYS A 98 -24.10 7.17 -5.43
CA CYS A 98 -24.76 5.88 -5.67
C CYS A 98 -25.84 6.00 -6.75
N GLY A 99 -25.78 5.13 -7.74
CA GLY A 99 -26.81 5.01 -8.78
C GLY A 99 -27.98 4.14 -8.35
N PRO A 100 -29.02 4.00 -9.20
CA PRO A 100 -30.22 3.26 -8.82
C PRO A 100 -30.00 1.74 -8.78
N GLY A 101 -28.98 1.19 -9.44
CA GLY A 101 -28.81 -0.27 -9.61
C GLY A 101 -27.90 -0.96 -8.58
N ASN A 102 -27.40 -2.14 -8.96
CA ASN A 102 -26.47 -2.93 -8.14
C ASN A 102 -25.18 -2.15 -7.81
N ASN A 103 -24.59 -1.44 -8.78
CA ASN A 103 -23.39 -0.63 -8.54
C ASN A 103 -23.61 0.42 -7.43
N GLY A 104 -24.80 1.01 -7.36
CA GLY A 104 -25.17 1.92 -6.28
C GLY A 104 -25.29 1.20 -4.94
N GLY A 105 -25.83 -0.02 -4.92
CA GLY A 105 -25.82 -0.89 -3.75
C GLY A 105 -24.41 -1.21 -3.25
N ASP A 106 -23.48 -1.52 -4.16
CA ASP A 106 -22.07 -1.73 -3.84
C ASP A 106 -21.44 -0.48 -3.21
N GLY A 107 -21.79 0.71 -3.73
CA GLY A 107 -21.41 2.00 -3.16
C GLY A 107 -21.96 2.25 -1.75
N LEU A 108 -23.23 1.88 -1.49
CA LEU A 108 -23.82 1.98 -0.16
C LEU A 108 -23.13 1.05 0.84
N VAL A 109 -22.83 -0.20 0.45
CA VAL A 109 -22.06 -1.14 1.28
C VAL A 109 -20.65 -0.61 1.52
N ALA A 110 -19.97 -0.12 0.48
CA ALA A 110 -18.63 0.44 0.61
C ALA A 110 -18.61 1.63 1.58
N ALA A 111 -19.58 2.54 1.51
CA ALA A 111 -19.71 3.65 2.45
C ALA A 111 -19.84 3.19 3.90
N ARG A 112 -20.61 2.12 4.16
CA ARG A 112 -20.73 1.53 5.51
C ARG A 112 -19.40 0.98 6.01
N TYR A 113 -18.67 0.22 5.18
CA TYR A 113 -17.37 -0.32 5.59
C TYR A 113 -16.32 0.77 5.77
N LEU A 114 -16.31 1.80 4.92
CA LEU A 114 -15.42 2.95 5.07
C LEU A 114 -15.65 3.68 6.40
N TYR A 115 -16.89 3.81 6.87
CA TYR A 115 -17.15 4.32 8.23
C TYR A 115 -16.44 3.46 9.29
N HIS A 116 -16.57 2.14 9.22
CA HIS A 116 -15.91 1.22 10.15
C HIS A 116 -14.38 1.19 10.02
N PHE A 117 -13.84 1.59 8.87
CA PHE A 117 -12.40 1.73 8.65
C PHE A 117 -11.84 3.10 9.10
N GLY A 118 -12.68 3.98 9.66
CA GLY A 118 -12.27 5.26 10.23
C GLY A 118 -12.38 6.46 9.28
N TYR A 119 -13.03 6.30 8.14
CA TYR A 119 -13.35 7.42 7.23
C TYR A 119 -14.60 8.16 7.69
N LYS A 120 -14.85 9.31 7.07
CA LYS A 120 -16.06 10.12 7.23
C LYS A 120 -16.84 10.12 5.90
N PRO A 121 -17.65 9.07 5.64
CA PRO A 121 -18.41 8.98 4.41
C PRO A 121 -19.63 9.90 4.43
N PHE A 122 -20.01 10.34 3.23
CA PHE A 122 -21.23 11.03 2.84
C PHE A 122 -21.80 10.30 1.64
N VAL A 123 -23.13 10.27 1.49
CA VAL A 123 -23.77 9.53 0.40
C VAL A 123 -24.67 10.45 -0.40
N CYS A 124 -24.44 10.54 -1.71
CA CYS A 124 -25.40 11.10 -2.65
C CYS A 124 -26.13 9.93 -3.33
N TYR A 125 -27.43 9.74 -3.04
CA TYR A 125 -28.23 8.66 -3.62
C TYR A 125 -29.54 9.21 -4.24
N PRO A 126 -29.46 9.83 -5.43
CA PRO A 126 -30.56 10.65 -5.97
C PRO A 126 -31.79 9.85 -6.39
N LYS A 127 -31.60 8.61 -6.87
CA LYS A 127 -32.69 7.74 -7.32
C LYS A 127 -32.70 6.43 -6.52
N ARG A 128 -33.44 6.44 -5.42
CA ARG A 128 -33.60 5.26 -4.54
C ARG A 128 -34.61 4.29 -5.14
N ILE A 129 -34.23 3.01 -5.25
CA ILE A 129 -35.16 1.96 -5.69
C ILE A 129 -35.97 1.45 -4.49
N PRO A 130 -37.31 1.34 -4.59
CA PRO A 130 -38.16 0.85 -3.52
C PRO A 130 -38.13 -0.70 -3.44
N LYS A 131 -36.95 -1.27 -3.19
CA LYS A 131 -36.76 -2.70 -2.89
C LYS A 131 -36.19 -2.85 -1.49
N THR A 132 -36.64 -3.88 -0.77
CA THR A 132 -36.24 -4.17 0.62
C THR A 132 -34.73 -4.16 0.82
N LEU A 133 -33.96 -4.70 -0.14
CA LEU A 133 -32.50 -4.69 -0.10
C LEU A 133 -31.93 -3.26 0.06
N TYR A 134 -32.25 -2.36 -0.86
CA TYR A 134 -31.71 -1.00 -0.84
C TYR A 134 -32.25 -0.17 0.33
N THR A 135 -33.52 -0.36 0.71
CA THR A 135 -34.06 0.25 1.94
C THR A 135 -33.29 -0.21 3.17
N GLY A 136 -32.94 -1.50 3.25
CA GLY A 136 -32.11 -2.04 4.31
C GLY A 136 -30.72 -1.40 4.36
N LEU A 137 -30.05 -1.26 3.21
CA LEU A 137 -28.74 -0.62 3.12
C LEU A 137 -28.79 0.85 3.56
N VAL A 138 -29.82 1.59 3.14
CA VAL A 138 -30.03 2.98 3.60
C VAL A 138 -30.20 3.03 5.12
N ASN A 139 -31.06 2.18 5.70
CA ASN A 139 -31.28 2.14 7.15
C ASN A 139 -29.98 1.82 7.92
N GLN A 140 -29.11 0.97 7.37
CA GLN A 140 -27.80 0.65 7.96
C GLN A 140 -26.87 1.86 7.97
N LEU A 141 -26.88 2.68 6.91
CA LEU A 141 -26.07 3.90 6.84
C LEU A 141 -26.62 5.00 7.77
N GLU A 142 -27.95 5.17 7.81
CA GLU A 142 -28.62 6.13 8.69
C GLU A 142 -28.40 5.77 10.17
N SER A 143 -28.36 4.48 10.54
CA SER A 143 -28.06 4.06 11.92
C SER A 143 -26.63 4.38 12.36
N LEU A 144 -25.71 4.54 11.41
CA LEU A 144 -24.34 5.04 11.62
C LEU A 144 -24.25 6.57 11.55
N SER A 145 -25.37 7.27 11.37
CA SER A 145 -25.43 8.72 11.19
C SER A 145 -24.62 9.23 9.99
N ILE A 146 -24.49 8.40 8.93
CA ILE A 146 -23.83 8.80 7.69
C ILE A 146 -24.74 9.78 6.92
N PRO A 147 -24.27 11.01 6.61
CA PRO A 147 -25.11 12.01 5.97
C PRO A 147 -25.47 11.64 4.53
N PHE A 148 -26.75 11.79 4.17
CA PHE A 148 -27.21 11.73 2.79
C PHE A 148 -27.36 13.14 2.23
N LEU A 149 -26.64 13.44 1.15
CA LEU A 149 -26.66 14.72 0.45
C LEU A 149 -27.56 14.64 -0.79
N SER A 150 -28.30 15.70 -1.06
CA SER A 150 -28.99 15.88 -2.35
C SER A 150 -27.99 16.29 -3.44
N VAL A 151 -28.41 16.27 -4.70
CA VAL A 151 -27.56 16.72 -5.81
C VAL A 151 -27.32 18.24 -5.72
N GLU A 152 -28.32 18.95 -5.20
CA GLU A 152 -28.32 20.40 -4.99
C GLU A 152 -27.39 20.82 -3.84
N ASP A 153 -27.19 19.96 -2.84
CA ASP A 153 -26.24 20.20 -1.75
C ASP A 153 -24.78 20.08 -2.21
N LEU A 154 -24.53 19.41 -3.33
CA LEU A 154 -23.19 19.23 -3.89
C LEU A 154 -22.77 20.47 -4.69
N ARG A 155 -21.72 21.14 -4.20
CA ARG A 155 -21.06 22.23 -4.91
C ARG A 155 -20.54 21.79 -6.28
N GLN A 156 -20.25 22.76 -7.14
CA GLN A 156 -19.65 22.45 -8.44
C GLN A 156 -18.20 21.97 -8.28
N ASP A 157 -17.45 22.59 -7.38
CA ASP A 157 -16.14 22.13 -6.94
C ASP A 157 -16.29 21.33 -5.66
N LEU A 158 -15.87 20.05 -5.71
CA LEU A 158 -15.91 19.12 -4.59
C LEU A 158 -14.62 19.11 -3.75
N SER A 159 -13.56 19.78 -4.22
CA SER A 159 -12.20 19.67 -3.68
C SER A 159 -12.05 20.17 -2.25
N ASN A 160 -12.87 21.15 -1.87
CA ASN A 160 -12.86 21.68 -0.51
C ASN A 160 -13.66 20.83 0.48
N ASP A 161 -14.52 19.94 0.01
CA ASP A 161 -15.49 19.22 0.85
C ASP A 161 -15.12 17.74 1.01
N PHE A 162 -14.46 17.14 0.02
CA PHE A 162 -14.12 15.72 0.00
C PHE A 162 -12.67 15.48 -0.41
N ASP A 163 -12.11 14.37 0.08
CA ASP A 163 -10.77 13.89 -0.28
C ASP A 163 -10.86 12.72 -1.27
N ILE A 164 -11.94 11.93 -1.21
CA ILE A 164 -12.24 10.80 -2.11
C ILE A 164 -13.67 10.95 -2.63
N VAL A 165 -13.87 10.74 -3.92
CA VAL A 165 -15.20 10.58 -4.52
C VAL A 165 -15.33 9.18 -5.12
N VAL A 166 -16.25 8.38 -4.57
CA VAL A 166 -16.57 7.04 -5.04
C VAL A 166 -17.69 7.13 -6.08
N ASP A 167 -17.33 6.83 -7.32
CA ASP A 167 -18.24 6.67 -8.45
C ASP A 167 -18.87 5.27 -8.40
N ALA A 168 -20.10 5.23 -7.90
CA ALA A 168 -20.94 4.04 -7.80
C ALA A 168 -22.25 4.21 -8.60
N MET A 169 -22.23 5.01 -9.67
CA MET A 169 -23.46 5.36 -10.40
C MET A 169 -23.89 4.26 -11.37
N PHE A 170 -23.02 3.84 -12.27
CA PHE A 170 -23.35 2.87 -13.32
C PHE A 170 -22.27 1.80 -13.45
N GLY A 171 -22.67 0.53 -13.35
CA GLY A 171 -21.80 -0.62 -13.58
C GLY A 171 -22.01 -1.21 -14.97
N PHE A 172 -21.47 -2.41 -15.20
CA PHE A 172 -21.46 -3.06 -16.53
C PHE A 172 -22.82 -3.30 -17.17
N SER A 173 -23.92 -3.36 -16.40
CA SER A 173 -25.27 -3.63 -16.94
C SER A 173 -26.00 -2.38 -17.44
N PHE A 174 -25.38 -1.19 -17.33
CA PHE A 174 -25.97 0.04 -17.84
C PHE A 174 -25.95 0.10 -19.37
N HIS A 175 -27.05 0.60 -19.94
CA HIS A 175 -27.20 0.81 -21.37
C HIS A 175 -27.75 2.21 -21.68
N GLY A 176 -27.24 2.80 -22.77
CA GLY A 176 -27.68 4.10 -23.27
C GLY A 176 -26.93 5.27 -22.64
N THR A 177 -27.47 6.48 -22.84
CA THR A 177 -26.86 7.72 -22.36
C THR A 177 -27.32 8.06 -20.94
N PRO A 178 -26.42 8.43 -20.02
CA PRO A 178 -26.78 8.97 -18.72
C PRO A 178 -27.79 10.11 -18.83
N ARG A 179 -28.82 10.11 -17.98
CA ARG A 179 -29.84 11.18 -17.91
C ARG A 179 -29.73 11.91 -16.58
N PRO A 180 -30.21 13.17 -16.49
CA PRO A 180 -30.30 13.87 -15.22
C PRO A 180 -30.95 13.03 -14.08
N PRO A 181 -30.45 13.15 -12.85
CA PRO A 181 -29.34 14.02 -12.43
C PRO A 181 -27.95 13.39 -12.62
N PHE A 182 -27.84 12.16 -13.14
CA PHE A 182 -26.56 11.46 -13.25
C PHE A 182 -25.64 12.04 -14.34
N ALA A 183 -26.20 12.60 -15.41
CA ALA A 183 -25.41 13.32 -16.40
C ALA A 183 -24.65 14.51 -15.77
N GLU A 184 -25.34 15.29 -14.94
CA GLU A 184 -24.76 16.45 -14.22
C GLU A 184 -23.70 16.00 -13.19
N LEU A 185 -23.93 14.88 -12.50
CA LEU A 185 -22.95 14.31 -11.57
C LEU A 185 -21.69 13.82 -12.30
N ILE A 186 -21.84 13.16 -13.46
CA ILE A 186 -20.71 12.75 -14.30
C ILE A 186 -19.92 13.96 -14.78
N GLU A 187 -20.59 15.01 -15.25
CA GLU A 187 -19.94 16.27 -15.66
C GLU A 187 -19.16 16.91 -14.50
N LYS A 188 -19.71 16.95 -13.28
CA LYS A 188 -18.98 17.41 -12.09
C LYS A 188 -17.69 16.62 -11.88
N LEU A 189 -17.70 15.29 -12.03
CA LEU A 189 -16.51 14.45 -11.85
C LEU A 189 -15.46 14.67 -12.95
N ILE A 190 -15.89 14.89 -14.20
CA ILE A 190 -14.98 15.22 -15.32
C ILE A 190 -14.25 16.54 -15.04
N CYS A 191 -14.96 17.56 -14.53
CA CYS A 191 -14.36 18.87 -14.22
C CYS A 191 -13.30 18.85 -13.11
N LEU A 192 -13.28 17.83 -12.24
CA LEU A 192 -12.27 17.73 -11.16
C LEU A 192 -10.84 17.56 -11.70
N HIS A 193 -10.69 16.99 -12.89
CA HIS A 193 -9.39 16.79 -13.54
C HIS A 193 -8.84 18.02 -14.27
N SER A 194 -9.69 19.04 -14.48
CA SER A 194 -9.32 20.23 -15.25
C SER A 194 -8.69 21.35 -14.41
N TYR A 195 -8.53 21.15 -13.09
CA TYR A 195 -8.04 22.18 -12.18
C TYR A 195 -6.51 22.10 -11.98
N ASP A 196 -5.87 23.24 -12.16
CA ASP A 196 -4.43 23.47 -12.25
C ASP A 196 -3.67 23.08 -10.96
N GLN A 197 -2.48 22.49 -11.14
CA GLN A 197 -1.59 21.93 -10.12
C GLN A 197 -1.00 22.96 -9.13
N ALA A 198 -1.39 24.23 -9.23
CA ALA A 198 -0.72 25.32 -8.52
C ALA A 198 -1.24 25.58 -7.09
N THR A 199 -2.46 25.18 -6.69
CA THR A 199 -2.97 25.62 -5.36
C THR A 199 -3.89 24.72 -4.52
N GLN A 200 -4.32 23.51 -4.91
CA GLN A 200 -5.11 22.66 -3.99
C GLN A 200 -5.07 21.16 -4.37
N LYS A 201 -5.19 20.28 -3.36
CA LYS A 201 -5.28 18.81 -3.52
C LYS A 201 -6.69 18.49 -4.01
N SER A 202 -6.84 18.16 -5.31
CA SER A 202 -8.11 17.68 -5.86
C SER A 202 -8.49 16.32 -5.25
N PRO A 203 -9.79 16.00 -5.13
CA PRO A 203 -10.22 14.72 -4.61
C PRO A 203 -9.91 13.62 -5.61
N VAL A 204 -9.48 12.47 -5.11
CA VAL A 204 -9.25 11.30 -5.96
C VAL A 204 -10.58 10.62 -6.30
N ILE A 205 -10.71 10.17 -7.54
CA ILE A 205 -11.91 9.48 -8.02
C ILE A 205 -11.67 7.97 -7.96
N VAL A 206 -12.61 7.25 -7.35
CA VAL A 206 -12.60 5.78 -7.26
C VAL A 206 -13.84 5.24 -7.96
N SER A 207 -13.69 4.57 -9.10
CA SER A 207 -14.82 3.96 -9.81
C SER A 207 -15.02 2.50 -9.42
N ILE A 208 -16.25 2.16 -9.07
CA ILE A 208 -16.67 0.77 -8.81
C ILE A 208 -17.03 0.12 -10.14
N ASP A 209 -16.39 -1.01 -10.39
CA ASP A 209 -16.55 -1.91 -11.52
C ASP A 209 -16.11 -1.36 -12.88
N ILE A 210 -16.71 -0.25 -13.29
CA ILE A 210 -16.46 0.50 -14.53
C ILE A 210 -16.65 2.00 -14.22
N PRO A 211 -15.84 2.90 -14.80
CA PRO A 211 -16.10 4.34 -14.68
C PRO A 211 -17.44 4.72 -15.33
N SER A 212 -18.30 5.38 -14.57
CA SER A 212 -19.64 5.72 -15.04
C SER A 212 -19.60 6.60 -16.29
N GLY A 213 -20.35 6.19 -17.31
CA GLY A 213 -20.39 6.87 -18.61
C GLY A 213 -19.42 6.29 -19.65
N TRP A 214 -18.49 5.43 -19.26
CA TRP A 214 -17.67 4.69 -20.23
C TRP A 214 -18.48 3.62 -20.94
N ASN A 215 -18.07 3.29 -22.17
CA ASN A 215 -18.51 2.08 -22.85
C ASN A 215 -17.88 0.86 -22.15
N VAL A 216 -18.66 -0.19 -21.88
CA VAL A 216 -18.24 -1.37 -21.12
C VAL A 216 -17.10 -2.15 -21.79
N GLU A 217 -16.96 -2.03 -23.11
CA GLU A 217 -15.93 -2.74 -23.87
C GLU A 217 -14.87 -1.82 -24.46
N GLU A 218 -15.27 -0.69 -25.00
CA GLU A 218 -14.39 0.27 -25.67
C GLU A 218 -13.79 1.31 -24.71
N GLY A 219 -14.31 1.42 -23.49
CA GLY A 219 -13.86 2.39 -22.50
C GLY A 219 -14.29 3.82 -22.78
N ASP A 220 -13.38 4.76 -22.58
CA ASP A 220 -13.63 6.19 -22.76
C ASP A 220 -13.59 6.60 -24.24
N ILE A 221 -14.72 6.39 -24.93
CA ILE A 221 -14.87 6.78 -26.33
C ILE A 221 -14.80 8.32 -26.42
N GLY A 222 -13.71 8.83 -27.00
CA GLY A 222 -13.48 10.27 -27.19
C GLY A 222 -12.54 10.90 -26.15
N GLY A 223 -12.23 10.20 -25.06
CA GLY A 223 -11.23 10.65 -24.09
C GLY A 223 -11.70 11.76 -23.14
N GLU A 224 -12.98 12.11 -23.16
CA GLU A 224 -13.59 13.19 -22.36
C GLU A 224 -14.35 12.67 -21.12
N GLY A 225 -14.36 11.35 -20.89
CA GLY A 225 -15.01 10.73 -19.75
C GLY A 225 -14.28 10.93 -18.43
N ILE A 226 -14.87 10.39 -17.36
CA ILE A 226 -14.29 10.38 -16.02
C ILE A 226 -12.90 9.73 -16.07
N LYS A 227 -11.93 10.30 -15.36
CA LYS A 227 -10.59 9.75 -15.19
C LYS A 227 -10.45 9.29 -13.73
N PRO A 228 -10.73 8.03 -13.40
CA PRO A 228 -10.53 7.56 -12.03
C PRO A 228 -9.04 7.49 -11.71
N ASP A 229 -8.68 7.84 -10.48
CA ASP A 229 -7.37 7.48 -9.93
C ASP A 229 -7.33 5.97 -9.62
N MET A 230 -8.45 5.46 -9.07
CA MET A 230 -8.62 4.05 -8.77
C MET A 230 -9.81 3.43 -9.52
N LEU A 231 -9.58 2.26 -10.10
CA LEU A 231 -10.64 1.38 -10.62
C LEU A 231 -10.66 0.10 -9.78
N VAL A 232 -11.84 -0.27 -9.24
CA VAL A 232 -12.05 -1.55 -8.56
C VAL A 232 -12.95 -2.42 -9.41
N SER A 233 -12.37 -3.29 -10.23
CA SER A 233 -13.13 -4.27 -11.01
C SER A 233 -13.69 -5.36 -10.11
N LEU A 234 -14.97 -5.71 -10.27
CA LEU A 234 -15.63 -6.77 -9.50
C LEU A 234 -15.75 -8.06 -10.32
N THR A 235 -15.55 -9.21 -9.66
CA THR A 235 -15.57 -10.57 -10.26
C THR A 235 -14.40 -10.81 -11.21
N ALA A 236 -14.32 -10.05 -12.29
CA ALA A 236 -13.19 -9.93 -13.20
C ALA A 236 -13.24 -8.56 -13.92
N PRO A 237 -12.11 -8.02 -14.40
CA PRO A 237 -12.09 -6.79 -15.19
C PRO A 237 -13.00 -6.86 -16.41
N LYS A 238 -13.68 -5.76 -16.75
CA LYS A 238 -14.40 -5.62 -18.03
C LYS A 238 -13.46 -5.10 -19.10
N LEU A 239 -13.77 -5.36 -20.37
CA LEU A 239 -12.94 -4.98 -21.51
C LEU A 239 -12.53 -3.50 -21.52
N CYS A 240 -13.40 -2.59 -21.07
CA CYS A 240 -13.09 -1.17 -20.93
C CYS A 240 -11.86 -0.89 -20.05
N ALA A 241 -11.60 -1.74 -19.05
CA ALA A 241 -10.49 -1.57 -18.12
C ALA A 241 -9.12 -1.67 -18.79
N LYS A 242 -9.02 -2.21 -20.01
CA LYS A 242 -7.79 -2.17 -20.82
C LYS A 242 -7.35 -0.74 -21.17
N THR A 243 -8.30 0.20 -21.18
CA THR A 243 -8.05 1.62 -21.46
C THR A 243 -7.87 2.46 -20.19
N PHE A 244 -7.95 1.81 -19.01
CA PHE A 244 -7.73 2.49 -17.73
C PHE A 244 -6.26 2.90 -17.59
N CYS A 245 -6.05 4.18 -17.24
CA CYS A 245 -4.72 4.78 -17.10
C CYS A 245 -4.44 5.34 -15.70
N GLY A 246 -5.35 5.16 -14.75
CA GLY A 246 -5.13 5.60 -13.36
C GLY A 246 -4.05 4.75 -12.67
N PRO A 247 -3.42 5.25 -11.59
CA PRO A 247 -2.32 4.56 -10.92
C PRO A 247 -2.76 3.31 -10.15
N HIS A 248 -4.06 3.12 -9.90
CA HIS A 248 -4.54 2.06 -9.02
C HIS A 248 -5.66 1.22 -9.64
N HIS A 249 -5.33 0.01 -10.10
CA HIS A 249 -6.34 -0.97 -10.52
C HIS A 249 -6.38 -2.12 -9.52
N PHE A 250 -7.56 -2.41 -8.98
CA PHE A 250 -7.81 -3.51 -8.07
C PHE A 250 -8.87 -4.46 -8.63
N LEU A 251 -8.69 -5.74 -8.33
CA LEU A 251 -9.70 -6.77 -8.48
C LEU A 251 -10.32 -7.07 -7.12
N GLY A 252 -11.64 -6.96 -7.04
CA GLY A 252 -12.47 -7.32 -5.90
C GLY A 252 -13.49 -8.41 -6.24
N GLY A 253 -14.35 -8.75 -5.28
CA GLY A 253 -15.33 -9.82 -5.45
C GLY A 253 -14.68 -11.21 -5.34
N ARG A 254 -14.00 -11.47 -4.22
CA ARG A 254 -13.33 -12.74 -3.91
C ARG A 254 -14.34 -13.87 -3.59
N PHE A 255 -15.21 -14.19 -4.53
CA PHE A 255 -16.24 -15.22 -4.41
C PHE A 255 -16.39 -16.08 -5.67
N VAL A 256 -15.60 -15.83 -6.72
CA VAL A 256 -15.68 -16.56 -8.00
C VAL A 256 -15.38 -18.06 -7.78
N PRO A 257 -16.36 -18.96 -7.99
CA PRO A 257 -16.14 -20.39 -7.83
C PRO A 257 -15.22 -20.94 -8.93
N PRO A 258 -14.43 -22.00 -8.66
CA PRO A 258 -13.56 -22.62 -9.66
C PRO A 258 -14.28 -23.00 -10.96
N LEU A 259 -15.53 -23.49 -10.87
CA LEU A 259 -16.32 -23.85 -12.05
C LEU A 259 -16.61 -22.65 -12.98
N ILE A 260 -16.76 -21.44 -12.42
CA ILE A 260 -16.97 -20.22 -13.19
C ILE A 260 -15.66 -19.79 -13.82
N ALA A 261 -14.58 -19.80 -13.05
CA ALA A 261 -13.25 -19.50 -13.58
C ALA A 261 -12.87 -20.44 -14.74
N GLU A 262 -13.15 -21.74 -14.62
CA GLU A 262 -12.92 -22.73 -15.68
C GLU A 262 -13.84 -22.51 -16.89
N LYS A 263 -15.15 -22.31 -16.67
CA LYS A 263 -16.13 -22.12 -17.76
C LYS A 263 -15.79 -20.90 -18.62
N PHE A 264 -15.42 -19.79 -18.00
CA PHE A 264 -15.13 -18.52 -18.68
C PHE A 264 -13.63 -18.30 -18.91
N LYS A 265 -12.77 -19.29 -18.60
CA LYS A 265 -11.30 -19.21 -18.75
C LYS A 265 -10.72 -17.96 -18.08
N LEU A 266 -11.14 -17.70 -16.86
CA LEU A 266 -10.70 -16.56 -16.06
C LEU A 266 -9.34 -16.87 -15.43
N HIS A 267 -8.32 -16.11 -15.81
CA HIS A 267 -7.02 -16.09 -15.16
C HIS A 267 -7.05 -15.03 -14.06
N LEU A 268 -7.54 -15.41 -12.88
CA LEU A 268 -7.62 -14.51 -11.72
C LEU A 268 -6.35 -14.64 -10.87
N PRO A 269 -5.75 -13.52 -10.44
CA PRO A 269 -4.59 -13.54 -9.54
C PRO A 269 -4.96 -14.10 -8.16
N PRO A 270 -3.99 -14.69 -7.44
CA PRO A 270 -4.22 -15.13 -6.08
C PRO A 270 -4.38 -13.93 -5.14
N TYR A 271 -5.46 -13.93 -4.36
CA TYR A 271 -5.67 -12.93 -3.31
C TYR A 271 -4.75 -13.19 -2.11
N PRO A 272 -4.01 -12.18 -1.61
CA PRO A 272 -3.07 -12.36 -0.51
C PRO A 272 -3.81 -12.57 0.82
N GLY A 273 -3.50 -13.67 1.52
CA GLY A 273 -4.04 -13.96 2.85
C GLY A 273 -5.57 -13.87 2.92
N ILE A 274 -6.07 -13.01 3.80
CA ILE A 274 -7.51 -12.73 3.99
C ILE A 274 -8.02 -11.54 3.19
N SER A 275 -7.20 -10.95 2.30
CA SER A 275 -7.60 -9.75 1.56
C SER A 275 -8.81 -10.03 0.66
N MET A 276 -9.73 -9.06 0.61
CA MET A 276 -10.90 -9.08 -0.25
C MET A 276 -10.66 -8.39 -1.59
N CYS A 277 -9.49 -7.78 -1.78
CA CYS A 277 -9.05 -7.17 -3.02
C CYS A 277 -7.59 -7.57 -3.32
N VAL A 278 -7.19 -7.45 -4.57
CA VAL A 278 -5.81 -7.63 -5.01
C VAL A 278 -5.50 -6.61 -6.09
N ARG A 279 -4.36 -5.95 -6.00
CA ARG A 279 -3.90 -5.03 -7.02
C ARG A 279 -3.58 -5.78 -8.31
N ILE A 280 -4.06 -5.26 -9.43
CA ILE A 280 -3.91 -5.82 -10.77
C ILE A 280 -3.36 -4.77 -11.74
N GLY A 281 -2.96 -5.18 -12.94
CA GLY A 281 -2.38 -4.29 -13.94
C GLY A 281 -0.93 -3.87 -13.66
N LYS A 282 -0.48 -2.81 -14.34
CA LYS A 282 0.93 -2.37 -14.26
C LYS A 282 1.23 -1.76 -12.89
N PRO A 283 2.35 -2.12 -12.23
CA PRO A 283 2.76 -1.44 -11.02
C PRO A 283 2.96 0.05 -11.32
N PRO A 284 2.53 0.96 -10.43
CA PRO A 284 2.67 2.39 -10.67
C PRO A 284 4.14 2.72 -10.92
N GLN A 285 4.40 3.56 -11.93
CA GLN A 285 5.70 4.20 -12.08
C GLN A 285 5.84 5.21 -10.93
N VAL A 286 6.51 4.79 -9.87
CA VAL A 286 6.76 5.65 -8.71
C VAL A 286 7.90 6.60 -9.06
N GLU A 287 7.60 7.89 -9.18
CA GLU A 287 8.62 8.94 -9.14
C GLU A 287 9.27 8.94 -7.76
N ILE A 288 10.56 8.60 -7.67
CA ILE A 288 11.26 8.40 -6.39
C ILE A 288 11.15 9.64 -5.48
N SER A 289 11.05 10.84 -6.07
CA SER A 289 10.89 12.11 -5.37
C SER A 289 9.56 12.23 -4.60
N SER A 290 8.49 11.57 -5.06
CA SER A 290 7.18 11.62 -4.41
C SER A 290 7.05 10.67 -3.21
N LEU A 291 8.01 9.76 -3.02
CA LEU A 291 8.10 8.90 -1.81
C LEU A 291 8.54 9.64 -0.55
N ARG A 292 8.89 10.92 -0.66
CA ARG A 292 9.34 11.71 0.48
C ARG A 292 8.16 12.03 1.40
N GLU A 293 8.12 11.38 2.55
CA GLU A 293 7.19 11.71 3.63
C GLU A 293 7.60 13.04 4.29
N ASN A 294 6.61 13.89 4.60
CA ASN A 294 6.83 15.07 5.43
C ASN A 294 6.80 14.64 6.90
N TYR A 295 7.99 14.50 7.49
CA TYR A 295 8.14 14.18 8.91
C TYR A 295 7.67 15.35 9.78
N ILE A 296 6.41 15.32 10.22
CA ILE A 296 5.89 16.24 11.22
C ILE A 296 6.14 15.60 12.59
N SER A 297 7.35 15.73 13.11
CA SER A 297 7.66 15.38 14.50
C SER A 297 7.37 16.56 15.43
N SER A 298 7.14 16.27 16.72
CA SER A 298 7.08 17.30 17.75
C SER A 298 8.42 18.03 17.83
N GLU A 299 8.37 19.35 18.08
CA GLU A 299 9.54 20.22 18.12
C GLU A 299 10.60 19.66 19.10
N PHE A 300 11.75 19.24 18.56
CA PHE A 300 12.83 18.62 19.33
C PHE A 300 13.90 19.67 19.65
N LEU A 301 13.86 20.24 20.86
CA LEU A 301 14.82 21.25 21.33
C LEU A 301 16.06 20.58 21.94
N GLU A 302 17.25 21.14 21.70
CA GLU A 302 18.53 20.64 22.25
C GLU A 302 18.51 20.51 23.78
N ASP A 303 17.75 21.37 24.46
CA ASP A 303 17.58 21.39 25.91
C ASP A 303 16.89 20.13 26.48
N HIS A 304 16.32 19.28 25.63
CA HIS A 304 15.70 17.99 26.02
C HIS A 304 16.64 16.79 25.89
N LEU A 305 17.87 17.00 25.40
CA LEU A 305 18.88 15.96 25.28
C LEU A 305 19.56 15.66 26.62
N GLU A 306 19.81 14.38 26.87
CA GLU A 306 20.71 13.97 27.94
C GLU A 306 22.14 14.47 27.63
N ALA A 307 22.84 14.95 28.64
CA ALA A 307 24.22 15.42 28.49
C ALA A 307 25.19 14.30 28.08
N ASP A 308 24.88 13.06 28.44
CA ASP A 308 25.62 11.86 28.03
C ASP A 308 24.94 11.22 26.82
N PRO A 309 25.61 11.16 25.65
CA PRO A 309 25.07 10.54 24.45
C PRO A 309 24.71 9.05 24.60
N LEU A 310 25.36 8.31 25.50
CA LEU A 310 24.99 6.90 25.78
C LEU A 310 23.69 6.81 26.56
N ASN A 311 23.44 7.72 27.50
CA ASN A 311 22.15 7.81 28.18
C ASN A 311 21.06 8.28 27.22
N GLN A 312 21.37 9.20 26.32
CA GLN A 312 20.45 9.60 25.26
C GLN A 312 20.10 8.42 24.33
N PHE A 313 21.08 7.61 23.94
CA PHE A 313 20.83 6.39 23.17
C PHE A 313 19.91 5.43 23.93
N ARG A 314 20.21 5.14 25.20
CA ARG A 314 19.41 4.20 26.02
C ARG A 314 17.95 4.65 26.10
N LYS A 315 17.71 5.93 26.36
CA LYS A 315 16.38 6.53 26.38
C LYS A 315 15.62 6.32 25.07
N TRP A 316 16.26 6.58 23.93
CA TRP A 316 15.62 6.36 22.64
C TRP A 316 15.48 4.89 22.25
N PHE A 317 16.39 4.04 22.70
CA PHE A 317 16.29 2.60 22.52
C PHE A 317 15.10 2.05 23.30
N ASP A 318 14.87 2.53 24.54
CA ASP A 318 13.68 2.21 25.32
C ASP A 318 12.41 2.70 24.63
N ASP A 319 12.41 3.92 24.05
CA ASP A 319 11.28 4.41 23.25
C ASP A 319 11.00 3.49 22.04
N ALA A 320 12.03 3.00 21.35
CA ALA A 320 11.90 2.07 20.23
C ALA A 320 11.33 0.71 20.66
N LEU A 321 11.66 0.24 21.87
CA LEU A 321 11.09 -0.96 22.45
C LEU A 321 9.61 -0.75 22.85
N VAL A 322 9.29 0.37 23.47
CA VAL A 322 7.90 0.72 23.86
C VAL A 322 6.99 0.86 22.64
N ALA A 323 7.52 1.39 21.54
CA ALA A 323 6.80 1.50 20.27
C ALA A 323 6.71 0.18 19.47
N ASP A 324 7.18 -0.94 20.04
CA ASP A 324 7.12 -2.29 19.45
C ASP A 324 7.70 -2.36 18.02
N LEU A 325 8.81 -1.67 17.79
CA LEU A 325 9.49 -1.71 16.49
C LEU A 325 10.00 -3.12 16.20
N HIS A 326 9.97 -3.50 14.92
CA HIS A 326 10.59 -4.76 14.48
C HIS A 326 12.12 -4.65 14.50
N GLU A 327 12.78 -5.56 15.23
CA GLU A 327 14.25 -5.63 15.40
C GLU A 327 14.91 -4.26 15.71
N PRO A 328 14.54 -3.58 16.82
CA PRO A 328 15.03 -2.23 17.13
C PRO A 328 16.55 -2.21 17.43
N ASN A 329 17.13 -3.38 17.70
CA ASN A 329 18.56 -3.60 17.92
C ASN A 329 19.35 -3.87 16.62
N ALA A 330 18.71 -3.88 15.45
CA ALA A 330 19.39 -3.98 14.17
C ALA A 330 20.03 -2.63 13.79
N MET A 331 21.29 -2.67 13.37
CA MET A 331 22.05 -1.48 12.97
C MET A 331 22.93 -1.76 11.75
N ALA A 332 23.16 -0.75 10.92
CA ALA A 332 24.14 -0.84 9.84
C ALA A 332 25.55 -0.62 10.40
N LEU A 333 26.45 -1.59 10.16
CA LEU A 333 27.88 -1.48 10.42
C LEU A 333 28.63 -1.17 9.13
N SER A 334 29.24 0.00 9.08
CA SER A 334 30.09 0.48 8.00
C SER A 334 31.56 0.41 8.41
N THR A 335 32.40 -0.15 7.53
CA THR A 335 33.86 -0.27 7.70
C THR A 335 34.51 -0.04 6.35
N ALA A 336 35.81 0.22 6.30
CA ALA A 336 36.53 0.38 5.04
C ALA A 336 37.80 -0.45 5.03
N ASP A 337 38.19 -0.95 3.85
CA ASP A 337 39.48 -1.63 3.70
C ASP A 337 40.66 -0.63 3.78
N LYS A 338 41.90 -1.14 3.68
CA LYS A 338 43.13 -0.32 3.67
C LYS A 338 43.15 0.71 2.53
N GLY A 339 42.41 0.48 1.44
CA GLY A 339 42.27 1.41 0.32
C GLY A 339 41.16 2.45 0.52
N GLY A 340 40.47 2.43 1.67
CA GLY A 340 39.36 3.33 1.97
C GLY A 340 38.06 2.93 1.29
N LYS A 341 37.96 1.72 0.71
CA LYS A 341 36.72 1.27 0.07
C LYS A 341 35.70 0.87 1.15
N PRO A 342 34.55 1.56 1.26
CA PRO A 342 33.58 1.26 2.28
C PRO A 342 32.79 -0.01 1.96
N SER A 343 32.38 -0.71 3.00
CA SER A 343 31.38 -1.77 2.96
C SER A 343 30.39 -1.54 4.10
N SER A 344 29.12 -1.94 3.93
CA SER A 344 28.10 -1.85 4.98
C SER A 344 27.25 -3.13 5.03
N ARG A 345 26.78 -3.51 6.22
CA ARG A 345 25.78 -4.58 6.40
C ARG A 345 25.02 -4.39 7.70
N ILE A 346 23.85 -5.01 7.82
CA ILE A 346 23.13 -5.08 9.09
C ILE A 346 23.82 -6.06 10.05
N VAL A 347 23.97 -5.65 11.29
CA VAL A 347 24.39 -6.45 12.45
C VAL A 347 23.42 -6.19 13.60
N LEU A 348 23.42 -7.07 14.60
CA LEU A 348 22.60 -6.91 15.79
C LEU A 348 23.44 -6.38 16.94
N LEU A 349 22.95 -5.33 17.58
CA LEU A 349 23.40 -4.86 18.88
C LEU A 349 23.12 -5.95 19.94
N LYS A 350 24.10 -6.18 20.81
CA LYS A 350 24.08 -7.21 21.87
C LYS A 350 24.14 -6.63 23.27
N GLY A 351 24.59 -5.40 23.42
CA GLY A 351 24.61 -4.69 24.69
C GLY A 351 25.08 -3.26 24.51
N VAL A 352 24.80 -2.43 25.51
CA VAL A 352 25.36 -1.08 25.63
C VAL A 352 25.83 -0.90 27.06
N ASP A 353 27.09 -0.59 27.24
CA ASP A 353 27.69 -0.31 28.55
C ASP A 353 28.22 1.13 28.60
N ASN A 354 28.97 1.46 29.64
CA ASN A 354 29.49 2.82 29.82
C ASN A 354 30.58 3.20 28.81
N GLU A 355 31.02 2.23 28.02
CA GLU A 355 32.14 2.41 27.12
C GLU A 355 31.73 2.22 25.65
N GLY A 356 30.49 1.79 25.36
CA GLY A 356 29.93 1.85 24.01
C GLY A 356 28.94 0.76 23.64
N PHE A 357 28.89 0.46 22.34
CA PHE A 357 28.01 -0.54 21.73
C PHE A 357 28.72 -1.87 21.54
N ILE A 358 28.09 -2.95 22.00
CA ILE A 358 28.59 -4.32 21.87
C ILE A 358 27.88 -5.02 20.71
N TRP A 359 28.65 -5.59 19.80
CA TRP A 359 28.15 -6.41 18.69
C TRP A 359 29.19 -7.48 18.32
N TYR A 360 28.76 -8.50 17.57
CA TYR A 360 29.63 -9.62 17.21
C TYR A 360 29.78 -9.79 15.70
N THR A 361 30.97 -10.22 15.29
CA THR A 361 31.24 -10.70 13.93
C THR A 361 32.23 -11.85 13.96
N ASN A 362 32.17 -12.72 12.96
CA ASN A 362 33.20 -13.73 12.74
C ASN A 362 34.55 -13.07 12.38
N TYR A 363 35.65 -13.56 12.94
CA TYR A 363 37.03 -13.13 12.66
C TYR A 363 37.44 -13.33 11.19
N GLU A 364 36.87 -14.32 10.52
CA GLU A 364 37.11 -14.58 9.09
C GLU A 364 36.21 -13.73 8.19
N SER A 365 35.36 -12.89 8.78
CA SER A 365 34.50 -12.01 8.01
C SER A 365 35.31 -10.90 7.35
N ARG A 366 34.81 -10.42 6.22
CA ARG A 366 35.33 -9.20 5.58
C ARG A 366 35.45 -8.04 6.58
N LYS A 367 34.46 -7.85 7.46
CA LYS A 367 34.45 -6.78 8.46
C LYS A 367 35.59 -6.90 9.45
N ALA A 368 35.86 -8.11 9.96
CA ALA A 368 36.99 -8.35 10.84
C ALA A 368 38.32 -8.07 10.14
N HIS A 369 38.48 -8.48 8.88
CA HIS A 369 39.69 -8.18 8.11
C HIS A 369 39.86 -6.68 7.84
N GLU A 370 38.80 -5.98 7.43
CA GLU A 370 38.78 -4.53 7.23
C GLU A 370 39.18 -3.80 8.52
N LEU A 371 38.58 -4.16 9.65
CA LEU A 371 38.88 -3.57 10.97
C LEU A 371 40.31 -3.83 11.45
N SER A 372 40.86 -5.01 11.15
CA SER A 372 42.25 -5.32 11.51
C SER A 372 43.27 -4.46 10.74
N GLN A 373 42.89 -3.95 9.56
CA GLN A 373 43.74 -3.13 8.70
C GLN A 373 43.44 -1.63 8.82
N ASN A 374 42.19 -1.29 9.13
CA ASN A 374 41.68 0.06 9.28
C ASN A 374 40.66 0.04 10.45
N PRO A 375 41.07 0.47 11.64
CA PRO A 375 40.25 0.34 12.84
C PRO A 375 39.02 1.26 12.89
N CYS A 376 38.72 2.03 11.84
CA CYS A 376 37.57 2.92 11.82
C CYS A 376 36.27 2.17 11.45
N ALA A 377 35.22 2.42 12.21
CA ALA A 377 33.86 1.96 11.89
C ALA A 377 32.83 3.07 12.14
N SER A 378 31.67 2.89 11.51
CA SER A 378 30.48 3.66 11.82
C SER A 378 29.28 2.72 12.02
N LEU A 379 28.44 3.06 13.00
CA LEU A 379 27.19 2.39 13.31
C LEU A 379 26.03 3.35 13.02
N LEU A 380 24.97 2.83 12.42
CA LEU A 380 23.75 3.59 12.14
C LEU A 380 22.51 2.81 12.55
N PHE A 381 21.72 3.38 13.45
CA PHE A 381 20.35 2.96 13.73
C PHE A 381 19.40 3.88 12.98
N TYR A 382 18.38 3.29 12.35
CA TYR A 382 17.30 4.04 11.72
C TYR A 382 15.97 3.49 12.20
N TRP A 383 15.28 4.27 13.03
CA TRP A 383 13.97 3.93 13.57
C TRP A 383 12.91 4.78 12.87
N ALA A 384 12.52 4.33 11.67
CA ALA A 384 11.62 5.06 10.77
C ALA A 384 10.32 5.51 11.46
N VAL A 385 9.68 4.63 12.24
CA VAL A 385 8.43 4.91 12.96
C VAL A 385 8.58 6.06 13.96
N LEU A 386 9.77 6.24 14.53
CA LEU A 386 10.06 7.30 15.49
C LEU A 386 10.68 8.55 14.86
N ASN A 387 10.94 8.55 13.54
CA ASN A 387 11.67 9.59 12.83
C ASN A 387 13.05 9.89 13.47
N ARG A 388 13.75 8.85 13.94
CA ARG A 388 15.03 8.99 14.64
C ARG A 388 16.14 8.20 13.95
N GLU A 389 17.30 8.84 13.90
CA GLU A 389 18.54 8.25 13.42
C GLU A 389 19.59 8.39 14.54
N VAL A 390 20.31 7.32 14.83
CA VAL A 390 21.48 7.38 15.73
C VAL A 390 22.69 7.00 14.92
N ASN A 391 23.64 7.93 14.81
CA ASN A 391 24.91 7.70 14.17
C ASN A 391 26.03 7.66 15.22
N HIS A 392 26.99 6.80 14.98
CA HIS A 392 28.20 6.71 15.76
C HIS A 392 29.37 6.46 14.80
N SER A 393 30.45 7.21 14.93
CA SER A 393 31.63 7.09 14.07
C SER A 393 32.90 7.22 14.91
N ASP A 394 33.74 6.20 14.88
CA ASP A 394 35.02 6.21 15.60
C ASP A 394 36.13 6.76 14.69
N VAL A 395 36.95 7.65 15.25
CA VAL A 395 38.10 8.28 14.58
C VAL A 395 39.43 7.96 15.30
N ASN A 396 39.41 7.38 16.51
CA ASN A 396 40.57 7.41 17.40
C ASN A 396 40.93 6.12 18.15
N HIS A 397 40.19 5.01 18.07
CA HIS A 397 40.56 3.78 18.79
C HIS A 397 40.53 2.47 17.96
N PRO A 398 41.53 1.58 18.12
CA PRO A 398 41.55 0.27 17.47
C PRO A 398 40.46 -0.68 17.98
N LEU A 399 39.54 -1.06 17.09
CA LEU A 399 38.53 -2.09 17.32
C LEU A 399 39.17 -3.48 17.50
N MET A 400 39.10 -4.05 18.72
CA MET A 400 39.52 -5.42 18.98
C MET A 400 38.32 -6.38 18.94
N ILE A 401 38.44 -7.46 18.17
CA ILE A 401 37.39 -8.46 17.92
C ILE A 401 37.34 -9.44 19.10
N VAL A 402 36.13 -9.79 19.59
CA VAL A 402 35.91 -10.74 20.72
C VAL A 402 35.32 -12.08 20.24
N SER A 403 35.92 -13.20 20.67
CA SER A 403 35.45 -14.58 20.51
C SER A 403 34.91 -15.10 21.84
N HIS A 404 34.13 -16.18 21.80
CA HIS A 404 33.79 -17.00 22.96
C HIS A 404 35.03 -17.48 23.71
N HIS A 405 35.44 -16.71 24.72
CA HIS A 405 35.66 -17.08 26.11
C HIS A 405 36.23 -15.82 26.77
N LEU A 406 35.36 -15.12 27.53
CA LEU A 406 35.63 -14.00 28.47
C LEU A 406 36.83 -13.09 28.12
N TRP A 407 36.55 -11.87 27.66
CA TRP A 407 37.00 -10.55 28.15
C TRP A 407 36.54 -9.44 27.16
N PHE A 408 36.04 -8.32 27.69
CA PHE A 408 35.28 -7.24 27.03
C PHE A 408 36.19 -6.12 26.45
N ILE A 409 35.84 -5.49 25.31
CA ILE A 409 36.42 -4.23 24.81
C ILE A 409 35.37 -3.41 23.99
N TYR A 410 35.54 -2.08 23.94
CA TYR A 410 34.52 -1.03 23.86
C TYR A 410 34.77 0.04 22.76
N ILE A 411 33.84 0.99 22.52
CA ILE A 411 33.87 1.97 21.39
C ILE A 411 33.29 3.35 21.80
N TYR A 412 34.03 4.46 21.62
CA TYR A 412 33.66 5.81 22.12
C TYR A 412 33.34 6.86 21.03
N ALA A 413 32.40 7.78 21.37
CA ALA A 413 31.90 9.00 20.68
C ALA A 413 30.65 8.88 19.75
N ILE A 414 29.45 9.13 20.29
CA ILE A 414 28.15 9.11 19.57
C ILE A 414 27.80 10.50 19.02
N LEU A 415 27.30 10.56 17.79
CA LEU A 415 26.78 11.79 17.18
C LEU A 415 25.31 11.58 16.80
N ILE A 416 24.41 12.19 17.56
CA ILE A 416 22.97 12.01 17.41
C ILE A 416 22.44 13.06 16.44
N GLN A 417 21.88 12.64 15.30
CA GLN A 417 21.24 13.53 14.33
C GLN A 417 19.74 13.24 14.24
N VAL A 418 18.93 14.28 14.38
CA VAL A 418 17.48 14.23 14.16
C VAL A 418 17.19 14.83 12.78
N LYS A 419 16.31 14.19 12.01
CA LYS A 419 15.83 14.70 10.71
C LYS A 419 14.45 15.31 10.82
#